data_AF-A0A6A6WA54-F1
#
_entry.id   AF-A0A6A6WA54-F1
#
_cell.length_a   1.000
_cell.length_b   1.000
_cell.length_c   1.000
_cell.angle_alpha   90.00
_cell.angle_beta   90.00
_cell.angle_gamma   90.00
#
_symmetry.space_group_name_H-M   'P 1'
#
loop_
_entity.id
_entity.type
_entity.pdbx_description
1 polymer ?
#
loop_
_entity_poly.entity_id
_entity_poly.type
_entity_poly.pdbx_seq_one_letter_code
_entity_poly.pdbx_strand_id
1 'polypeptide(L)'
;MAVLLDLPNELLIEIGNHITCPRDALYFLFTCRRLAYILIDAPVKSNIWYNNSDALAWAVSNDRPDLVSRMIKLGANPMATDRQRVLIGLSPESALIAAVTRRRIGMVELLTGDEAQSTAEKIDIKQFERGLMAAHDMVRVMALKESDQLSLLHILVGRLIKLLGPDYLTTDTGIRLLESACGERRVDMVRLLLASARAGLKELPPKTILKVFTQCDEAVTVEIYDMLLSAGVQLPHLFRVRRGLGARPKMKSLLKRFGYSMIDDTDSFLLHKA
;
A
#
# COMPACT_ATOMS: atom_id res chain seq x y z
N MET A 1 7.54 -5.34 49.55
CA MET A 1 6.72 -5.43 48.33
C MET A 1 5.22 -5.50 48.59
N ALA A 2 4.74 -6.04 49.72
CA ALA A 2 3.30 -6.09 50.04
C ALA A 2 2.60 -4.72 49.92
N VAL A 3 3.19 -3.67 50.50
CA VAL A 3 2.65 -2.30 50.50
C VAL A 3 2.40 -1.73 49.09
N LEU A 4 3.19 -2.14 48.09
CA LEU A 4 3.03 -1.64 46.73
C LEU A 4 1.81 -2.27 46.04
N LEU A 5 1.50 -3.53 46.35
CA LEU A 5 0.33 -4.22 45.79
C LEU A 5 -0.97 -3.76 46.46
N ASP A 6 -0.91 -3.15 47.63
CA ASP A 6 -2.08 -2.60 48.31
C ASP A 6 -2.50 -1.23 47.74
N LEU A 7 -1.72 -0.66 46.81
CA LEU A 7 -2.07 0.59 46.16
C LEU A 7 -3.28 0.42 45.21
N PRO A 8 -4.17 1.43 45.13
CA PRO A 8 -5.18 1.55 44.09
C PRO A 8 -4.56 1.49 42.68
N ASN A 9 -5.33 0.98 41.71
CA ASN A 9 -4.85 0.81 40.33
C ASN A 9 -4.44 2.15 39.69
N GLU A 10 -5.11 3.23 40.06
CA GLU A 10 -4.86 4.60 39.58
C GLU A 10 -3.46 5.08 39.97
N LEU A 11 -3.05 4.86 41.23
CA LEU A 11 -1.71 5.21 41.70
C LEU A 11 -0.65 4.34 41.05
N LEU A 12 -0.94 3.05 40.84
CA LEU A 12 -0.04 2.16 40.13
C LEU A 12 0.18 2.63 38.69
N ILE A 13 -0.90 3.01 37.99
CA ILE A 13 -0.87 3.60 36.64
C ILE A 13 -0.04 4.88 36.63
N GLU A 14 -0.27 5.78 37.58
CA GLU A 14 0.46 7.04 37.67
C GLU A 14 1.96 6.80 37.87
N ILE A 15 2.34 5.92 38.81
CA ILE A 15 3.74 5.51 39.00
C ILE A 15 4.32 4.97 37.69
N GLY A 16 3.61 4.08 37.00
CA GLY A 16 4.06 3.52 35.73
C GLY A 16 4.24 4.57 34.62
N ASN A 17 3.41 5.61 34.59
CA ASN A 17 3.52 6.72 33.64
C ASN A 17 4.75 7.61 33.90
N HIS A 18 5.21 7.70 35.15
CA HIS A 18 6.42 8.47 35.52
C HIS A 18 7.73 7.70 35.35
N ILE A 19 7.69 6.39 35.05
CA ILE A 19 8.91 5.62 34.76
C ILE A 19 9.37 5.94 33.32
N THR A 20 10.33 6.85 33.22
CA THR A 20 10.87 7.31 31.92
C THR A 20 11.78 6.29 31.24
N CYS A 21 12.46 5.45 32.04
CA CYS A 21 13.38 4.43 31.54
C CYS A 21 12.63 3.14 31.15
N PRO A 22 12.64 2.71 29.88
CA PRO A 22 11.96 1.49 29.44
C PRO A 22 12.42 0.23 30.20
N ARG A 23 13.71 0.20 30.59
CA ARG A 23 14.30 -0.92 31.32
C ARG A 23 13.71 -1.04 32.73
N ASP A 24 13.55 0.08 33.42
CA ASP A 24 12.98 0.10 34.77
C ASP A 24 11.49 -0.20 34.74
N ALA A 25 10.78 0.27 33.70
CA ALA A 25 9.38 -0.06 33.48
C ALA A 25 9.19 -1.57 33.31
N LEU A 26 10.07 -2.23 32.55
CA LEU A 26 10.06 -3.69 32.40
C LEU A 26 10.35 -4.41 33.71
N TYR A 27 11.39 -4.02 34.46
CA TYR A 27 11.66 -4.63 35.77
C TYR A 27 10.47 -4.45 36.71
N PHE A 28 9.85 -3.27 36.72
CA PHE A 28 8.68 -2.98 37.53
C PHE A 28 7.48 -3.87 37.16
N LEU A 29 7.20 -4.04 35.87
CA LEU A 29 6.18 -4.95 35.36
C LEU A 29 6.40 -6.40 35.79
N PHE A 30 7.65 -6.87 35.77
CA PHE A 30 7.99 -8.24 36.11
C PHE A 30 7.98 -8.53 37.62
N THR A 31 7.88 -7.52 38.48
CA THR A 31 7.77 -7.74 39.92
C THR A 31 6.45 -8.41 40.33
N CYS A 32 5.36 -8.18 39.60
CA CYS A 32 4.05 -8.77 39.92
C CYS A 32 3.14 -8.91 38.70
N ARG A 33 2.41 -10.03 38.59
CA ARG A 33 1.43 -10.30 37.52
C ARG A 33 0.30 -9.25 37.45
N ARG A 34 -0.14 -8.69 38.59
CA ARG A 34 -1.14 -7.62 38.63
C ARG A 34 -0.59 -6.34 37.98
N LEU A 35 0.65 -5.98 38.31
CA LEU A 35 1.32 -4.82 37.70
C LEU A 35 1.51 -5.04 36.20
N ALA A 36 1.91 -6.24 35.78
CA ALA A 36 2.00 -6.58 34.37
C ALA A 36 0.68 -6.33 33.62
N TYR A 37 -0.47 -6.64 34.23
CA TYR A 37 -1.78 -6.41 33.59
C TYR A 37 -2.16 -4.92 33.54
N ILE A 38 -1.93 -4.19 34.63
CA ILE A 38 -2.31 -2.78 34.76
C ILE A 38 -1.41 -1.87 33.90
N LEU A 39 -0.12 -2.17 33.84
CA LEU A 39 0.91 -1.27 33.32
C LEU A 39 1.45 -1.67 31.95
N ILE A 40 0.88 -2.67 31.29
CA ILE A 40 1.31 -3.10 29.96
C ILE A 40 1.26 -1.98 28.90
N ASP A 41 0.46 -0.92 29.11
CA ASP A 41 0.43 0.26 28.24
C ASP A 41 1.62 1.20 28.43
N ALA A 42 2.18 1.29 29.64
CA ALA A 42 3.29 2.19 29.96
C ALA A 42 4.55 1.94 29.10
N PRO A 43 5.08 0.70 28.98
CA PRO A 43 6.25 0.45 28.14
C PRO A 43 5.94 0.64 26.65
N VAL A 44 4.68 0.42 26.25
CA VAL A 44 4.24 0.64 24.86
C VAL A 44 4.23 2.13 24.54
N LYS A 45 3.66 2.98 25.39
CA LYS A 45 3.70 4.44 25.25
C LYS A 45 5.14 4.97 25.22
N SER A 46 5.99 4.45 26.11
CA SER A 46 7.42 4.77 26.12
C SER A 46 8.10 4.39 24.80
N ASN A 47 7.79 3.22 24.23
CA ASN A 47 8.30 2.85 22.91
C ASN A 47 7.81 3.78 21.79
N ILE A 48 6.53 4.18 21.82
CA ILE A 48 5.96 5.09 20.83
C ILE A 48 6.68 6.45 20.87
N TRP A 49 6.91 7.00 22.06
CA TRP A 49 7.52 8.32 22.22
C TRP A 49 9.02 8.35 21.99
N TYR A 50 9.77 7.40 22.55
CA TYR A 50 11.23 7.46 22.53
C TYR A 50 11.87 6.64 21.41
N ASN A 51 11.18 5.61 20.94
CA ASN A 51 11.69 4.69 19.91
C ASN A 51 10.85 4.72 18.64
N ASN A 52 10.14 5.83 18.37
CA ASN A 52 9.38 6.03 17.13
C ASN A 52 8.46 4.85 16.74
N SER A 53 7.91 4.13 17.73
CA SER A 53 7.11 2.92 17.53
C SER A 53 7.84 1.76 16.84
N ASP A 54 9.16 1.63 16.96
CA ASP A 54 9.95 0.52 16.38
C ASP A 54 9.43 -0.87 16.81
N ALA A 55 8.86 -0.98 18.02
CA ALA A 55 8.28 -2.24 18.48
C ALA A 55 7.03 -2.65 17.67
N LEU A 56 6.40 -1.74 16.93
CA LEU A 56 5.27 -2.04 16.06
C LEU A 56 5.72 -2.91 14.89
N ALA A 57 6.83 -2.55 14.24
CA ALA A 57 7.39 -3.33 13.14
C ALA A 57 7.80 -4.74 13.61
N TRP A 58 8.33 -4.85 14.84
CA TRP A 58 8.60 -6.14 15.47
C TRP A 58 7.32 -6.93 15.76
N ALA A 59 6.28 -6.29 16.33
CA ALA A 59 5.01 -6.95 16.65
C ALA A 59 4.32 -7.49 15.39
N VAL A 60 4.34 -6.70 14.31
CA VAL A 60 3.84 -7.10 12.99
C VAL A 60 4.67 -8.25 12.44
N SER A 61 6.00 -8.21 12.57
CA SER A 61 6.90 -9.28 12.10
C SER A 61 6.68 -10.61 12.84
N ASN A 62 6.19 -10.56 14.08
CA ASN A 62 5.94 -11.74 14.93
C ASN A 62 4.46 -12.14 15.04
N ASP A 63 3.58 -11.60 14.19
CA ASP A 63 2.15 -11.94 14.11
C ASP A 63 1.39 -11.73 15.43
N ARG A 64 1.54 -10.55 16.02
CA ARG A 64 0.91 -10.21 17.32
C ARG A 64 -0.23 -9.20 17.13
N PRO A 65 -1.41 -9.59 16.60
CA PRO A 65 -2.45 -8.65 16.19
C PRO A 65 -3.01 -7.85 17.37
N ASP A 66 -3.14 -8.49 18.54
CA ASP A 66 -3.63 -7.83 19.76
C ASP A 66 -2.69 -6.70 20.20
N LEU A 67 -1.38 -6.94 20.13
CA LEU A 67 -0.37 -5.94 20.46
C LEU A 67 -0.36 -4.82 19.41
N VAL A 68 -0.46 -5.16 18.13
CA VAL A 68 -0.54 -4.17 17.04
C VAL A 68 -1.76 -3.28 17.19
N SER A 69 -2.95 -3.85 17.38
CA SER A 69 -4.19 -3.09 17.61
C SER A 69 -4.06 -2.18 18.83
N ARG A 70 -3.49 -2.70 19.93
CA ARG A 70 -3.26 -1.91 21.14
C ARG A 70 -2.28 -0.76 20.91
N MET A 71 -1.17 -1.00 20.21
CA MET A 71 -0.20 0.03 19.85
C MET A 71 -0.83 1.13 18.99
N ILE A 72 -1.63 0.76 17.98
CA ILE A 72 -2.35 1.71 17.12
C ILE A 72 -3.32 2.56 17.96
N LYS A 73 -4.10 1.97 18.86
CA LYS A 73 -5.01 2.71 19.76
C LYS A 73 -4.29 3.70 20.67
N LEU A 74 -3.05 3.39 21.03
CA LEU A 74 -2.19 4.27 21.82
C LEU A 74 -1.49 5.36 20.99
N GLY A 75 -1.72 5.40 19.68
CA GLY A 75 -1.13 6.41 18.79
C GLY A 75 0.21 6.02 18.17
N ALA A 76 0.53 4.72 18.10
CA ALA A 76 1.73 4.26 17.41
C ALA A 76 1.68 4.62 15.92
N ASN A 77 2.82 5.03 15.37
CA ASN A 77 2.92 5.33 13.95
C ASN A 77 2.91 4.01 13.12
N PRO A 78 1.88 3.75 12.28
CA PRO A 78 1.82 2.54 11.46
C PRO A 78 2.95 2.44 10.42
N MET A 79 3.64 3.55 10.12
CA MET A 79 4.79 3.60 9.22
C MET A 79 6.14 3.55 9.94
N ALA A 80 6.15 3.29 11.24
CA ALA A 80 7.39 3.12 11.99
C ALA A 80 8.28 2.05 11.36
N THR A 81 9.55 2.38 11.20
CA THR A 81 10.58 1.51 10.64
C THR A 81 11.42 0.93 11.76
N ASP A 82 11.68 -0.36 11.72
CA ASP A 82 12.57 -1.00 12.70
C ASP A 82 14.01 -0.47 12.57
N ARG A 83 14.45 0.41 13.48
CA ARG A 83 15.82 0.94 13.51
C ARG A 83 16.85 -0.14 13.84
N GLN A 84 16.47 -1.20 14.56
CA GLN A 84 17.40 -2.27 14.90
C GLN A 84 17.89 -2.99 13.65
N ARG A 85 17.03 -3.11 12.61
CA ARG A 85 17.43 -3.65 11.30
C ARG A 85 18.54 -2.82 10.65
N VAL A 86 18.46 -1.49 10.77
CA VAL A 86 19.49 -0.59 10.21
C VAL A 86 20.84 -0.81 10.91
N LEU A 87 20.84 -1.01 12.22
CA LEU A 87 22.06 -1.26 13.00
C LEU A 87 22.78 -2.55 12.60
N ILE A 88 22.04 -3.56 12.15
CA ILE A 88 22.60 -4.84 11.66
C ILE A 88 22.80 -4.85 10.13
N GLY A 89 22.73 -3.69 9.46
CA GLY A 89 22.97 -3.56 8.02
C GLY A 89 21.84 -4.09 7.13
N LEU A 90 20.66 -4.36 7.68
CA LEU A 90 19.47 -4.71 6.90
C LEU A 90 18.70 -3.46 6.50
N SER A 91 17.95 -3.55 5.40
CA SER A 91 17.05 -2.47 4.99
C SER A 91 15.99 -2.24 6.08
N PRO A 92 15.71 -0.97 6.43
CA PRO A 92 14.61 -0.64 7.31
C PRO A 92 13.30 -1.10 6.66
N GLU A 93 12.54 -1.92 7.37
CA GLU A 93 11.22 -2.37 6.95
C GLU A 93 10.20 -1.64 7.81
N SER A 94 9.29 -0.87 7.20
CA SER A 94 8.18 -0.29 7.96
C SER A 94 7.22 -1.38 8.41
N ALA A 95 6.47 -1.15 9.48
CA ALA A 95 5.48 -2.10 9.97
C ALA A 95 4.49 -2.51 8.85
N LEU A 96 4.02 -1.56 8.04
CA LEU A 96 3.16 -1.87 6.89
C LEU A 96 3.88 -2.72 5.84
N ILE A 97 5.12 -2.38 5.46
CA ILE A 97 5.89 -3.19 4.50
C ILE A 97 6.08 -4.60 5.06
N ALA A 98 6.41 -4.74 6.35
CA ALA A 98 6.58 -6.02 7.02
C ALA A 98 5.33 -6.90 6.98
N ALA A 99 4.14 -6.30 7.17
CA ALA A 99 2.86 -7.00 7.06
C ALA A 99 2.61 -7.48 5.61
N VAL A 100 2.89 -6.61 4.65
CA VAL A 100 2.69 -6.82 3.22
C VAL A 100 3.63 -7.91 2.69
N THR A 101 4.94 -7.80 2.94
CA THR A 101 5.95 -8.81 2.58
C THR A 101 5.62 -10.18 3.14
N ARG A 102 5.08 -10.23 4.37
CA ARG A 102 4.69 -11.49 5.05
C ARG A 102 3.27 -11.93 4.73
N ARG A 103 2.55 -11.23 3.85
CA ARG A 103 1.18 -11.56 3.38
C ARG A 103 0.15 -11.66 4.52
N ARG A 104 0.31 -10.85 5.56
CA ARG A 104 -0.58 -10.85 6.73
C ARG A 104 -1.73 -9.86 6.52
N ILE A 105 -2.78 -10.31 5.84
CA ILE A 105 -3.94 -9.45 5.47
C ILE A 105 -4.54 -8.76 6.70
N GLY A 106 -4.78 -9.50 7.80
CA GLY A 106 -5.33 -8.91 9.03
C GLY A 106 -4.42 -7.83 9.64
N MET A 107 -3.10 -7.95 9.51
CA MET A 107 -2.18 -6.89 9.96
C MET A 107 -2.26 -5.65 9.09
N VAL A 108 -2.41 -5.85 7.77
CA VAL A 108 -2.57 -4.74 6.83
C VAL A 108 -3.89 -4.02 7.08
N GLU A 109 -4.98 -4.75 7.34
CA GLU A 109 -6.26 -4.17 7.73
C GLU A 109 -6.17 -3.37 9.02
N LEU A 110 -5.47 -3.88 10.04
CA LEU A 110 -5.24 -3.14 11.29
C LEU A 110 -4.42 -1.85 11.05
N LEU A 111 -3.30 -1.95 10.33
CA LEU A 111 -2.38 -0.83 10.06
C LEU A 111 -2.95 0.21 9.08
N THR A 112 -3.94 -0.15 8.28
CA THR A 112 -4.63 0.74 7.34
C THR A 112 -6.07 1.06 7.75
N GLY A 113 -6.49 0.57 8.91
CA GLY A 113 -7.82 0.80 9.47
C GLY A 113 -8.05 2.27 9.83
N ASP A 114 -9.30 2.63 10.07
CA ASP A 114 -9.69 4.03 10.36
C ASP A 114 -9.01 4.54 11.65
N GLU A 115 -8.78 3.67 12.64
CA GLU A 115 -8.00 4.00 13.85
C GLU A 115 -6.56 4.41 13.48
N ALA A 116 -5.87 3.61 12.66
CA ALA A 116 -4.51 3.92 12.22
C ALA A 116 -4.46 5.21 11.38
N GLN A 117 -5.47 5.43 10.54
CA GLN A 117 -5.58 6.68 9.75
C GLN A 117 -5.72 7.91 10.66
N SER A 118 -6.59 7.84 11.68
CA SER A 118 -6.76 8.95 12.63
C SER A 118 -5.47 9.29 13.40
N THR A 119 -4.60 8.30 13.60
CA THR A 119 -3.28 8.51 14.21
C THR A 119 -2.28 9.10 13.22
N ALA A 120 -2.32 8.67 11.96
CA ALA A 120 -1.42 9.15 10.91
C ALA A 120 -1.65 10.64 10.57
N GLU A 121 -2.91 11.09 10.59
CA GLU A 121 -3.28 12.51 10.40
C GLU A 121 -2.60 13.43 11.42
N LYS A 122 -2.30 12.93 12.63
CA LYS A 122 -1.62 13.69 13.67
C LYS A 122 -0.10 13.73 13.52
N ILE A 123 0.50 12.75 12.83
CA ILE A 123 1.95 12.52 12.86
C ILE A 123 2.65 13.14 11.64
N ASP A 124 2.16 12.87 10.42
CA ASP A 124 2.57 13.49 9.14
C ASP A 124 1.95 12.69 7.97
N ILE A 125 0.96 13.27 7.28
CA ILE A 125 0.30 12.64 6.12
C ILE A 125 1.33 12.22 5.05
N LYS A 126 2.39 13.01 4.83
CA LYS A 126 3.40 12.71 3.81
C LYS A 126 4.26 11.49 4.15
N GLN A 127 4.47 11.18 5.44
CA GLN A 127 5.13 9.94 5.84
C GLN A 127 4.21 8.74 5.62
N PHE A 128 2.93 8.91 5.93
CA PHE A 128 1.92 7.89 5.71
C PHE A 128 1.80 7.54 4.22
N GLU A 129 1.69 8.55 3.36
CA GLU A 129 1.71 8.39 1.90
C GLU A 129 2.96 7.66 1.42
N ARG A 130 4.17 8.08 1.83
CA ARG A 130 5.41 7.41 1.44
C ARG A 130 5.45 5.93 1.85
N GLY A 131 4.99 5.60 3.04
CA GLY A 131 4.95 4.22 3.52
C GLY A 131 3.95 3.36 2.74
N LEU A 132 2.78 3.90 2.42
CA LEU A 132 1.79 3.26 1.55
C LEU A 132 2.31 3.07 0.13
N MET A 133 3.10 4.02 -0.39
CA MET A 133 3.70 3.96 -1.72
C MET A 133 4.83 2.92 -1.80
N ALA A 134 5.62 2.79 -0.73
CA ALA A 134 6.61 1.71 -0.61
C ALA A 134 5.93 0.34 -0.48
N ALA A 135 4.85 0.24 0.31
CA ALA A 135 4.04 -0.97 0.39
C ALA A 135 3.42 -1.31 -0.98
N HIS A 136 2.99 -0.30 -1.72
CA HIS A 136 2.44 -0.43 -3.05
C HIS A 136 3.47 -0.93 -4.08
N ASP A 137 4.69 -0.40 -4.09
CA ASP A 137 5.76 -0.92 -4.95
C ASP A 137 6.09 -2.38 -4.61
N MET A 138 6.03 -2.75 -3.34
CA MET A 138 6.18 -4.14 -2.91
C MET A 138 5.01 -5.01 -3.40
N VAL A 139 3.77 -4.52 -3.30
CA VAL A 139 2.57 -5.18 -3.85
C VAL A 139 2.70 -5.34 -5.35
N ARG A 140 3.28 -4.37 -6.07
CA ARG A 140 3.57 -4.51 -7.51
C ARG A 140 4.51 -5.69 -7.73
N VAL A 141 5.59 -5.79 -6.96
CA VAL A 141 6.56 -6.90 -7.05
C VAL A 141 5.92 -8.24 -6.69
N MET A 142 4.99 -8.28 -5.73
CA MET A 142 4.33 -9.52 -5.32
C MET A 142 3.19 -9.93 -6.27
N ALA A 143 2.45 -8.97 -6.80
CA ALA A 143 1.45 -9.16 -7.85
C ALA A 143 2.09 -9.68 -9.15
N LEU A 144 3.37 -9.38 -9.40
CA LEU A 144 4.10 -9.95 -10.52
C LEU A 144 4.42 -11.44 -10.36
N LYS A 145 4.34 -11.99 -9.14
CA LYS A 145 4.81 -13.36 -8.85
C LYS A 145 3.69 -14.36 -8.60
N GLU A 146 2.57 -13.99 -7.96
CA GLU A 146 1.54 -14.94 -7.56
C GLU A 146 0.10 -14.37 -7.61
N SER A 147 -0.87 -15.20 -7.99
CA SER A 147 -2.29 -14.85 -8.23
C SER A 147 -3.11 -14.56 -6.97
N ASP A 148 -2.73 -15.12 -5.82
CA ASP A 148 -3.62 -15.26 -4.66
C ASP A 148 -3.70 -14.02 -3.76
N GLN A 149 -3.18 -12.87 -4.22
CA GLN A 149 -3.07 -11.65 -3.42
C GLN A 149 -4.06 -10.53 -3.80
N LEU A 150 -5.09 -10.86 -4.58
CA LEU A 150 -6.11 -9.89 -5.00
C LEU A 150 -6.77 -9.17 -3.81
N SER A 151 -7.07 -9.89 -2.72
CA SER A 151 -7.70 -9.28 -1.52
C SER A 151 -6.80 -8.24 -0.86
N LEU A 152 -5.52 -8.56 -0.64
CA LEU A 152 -4.54 -7.64 -0.05
C LEU A 152 -4.41 -6.36 -0.91
N LEU A 153 -4.35 -6.57 -2.22
CA LEU A 153 -4.22 -5.49 -3.18
C LEU A 153 -5.48 -4.61 -3.21
N HIS A 154 -6.68 -5.22 -3.19
CA HIS A 154 -7.93 -4.48 -3.09
C HIS A 154 -8.00 -3.62 -1.83
N ILE A 155 -7.58 -4.15 -0.68
CA ILE A 155 -7.54 -3.39 0.59
C ILE A 155 -6.59 -2.20 0.46
N LEU A 156 -5.36 -2.43 0.01
CA LEU A 156 -4.34 -1.38 -0.09
C LEU A 156 -4.72 -0.29 -1.10
N VAL A 157 -5.18 -0.69 -2.28
CA VAL A 157 -5.60 0.25 -3.33
C VAL A 157 -6.84 1.01 -2.89
N GLY A 158 -7.85 0.33 -2.33
CA GLY A 158 -9.05 0.98 -1.80
C GLY A 158 -8.72 2.02 -0.72
N ARG A 159 -7.74 1.72 0.13
CA ARG A 159 -7.25 2.66 1.15
C ARG A 159 -6.45 3.82 0.55
N LEU A 160 -5.55 3.57 -0.42
CA LEU A 160 -4.85 4.61 -1.16
C LEU A 160 -5.81 5.61 -1.79
N ILE A 161 -6.84 5.11 -2.47
CA ILE A 161 -7.89 5.93 -3.07
C ILE A 161 -8.62 6.76 -2.01
N LYS A 162 -8.99 6.14 -0.88
CA LYS A 162 -9.69 6.85 0.21
C LYS A 162 -8.83 7.99 0.77
N LEU A 163 -7.51 7.82 0.82
CA LEU A 163 -6.56 8.79 1.38
C LEU A 163 -6.18 9.89 0.41
N LEU A 164 -5.79 9.51 -0.80
CA LEU A 164 -5.26 10.41 -1.83
C LEU A 164 -6.37 11.03 -2.68
N GLY A 165 -7.61 10.57 -2.49
CA GLY A 165 -8.77 11.05 -3.20
C GLY A 165 -8.89 10.52 -4.63
N PRO A 166 -9.88 11.02 -5.40
CA PRO A 166 -10.16 10.57 -6.76
C PRO A 166 -9.02 10.89 -7.74
N ASP A 167 -8.17 11.86 -7.41
CA ASP A 167 -7.05 12.29 -8.23
C ASP A 167 -5.85 11.34 -8.14
N TYR A 168 -5.90 10.29 -7.31
CA TYR A 168 -4.81 9.33 -7.15
C TYR A 168 -4.30 8.78 -8.49
N LEU A 169 -5.20 8.44 -9.43
CA LEU A 169 -4.79 7.92 -10.73
C LEU A 169 -4.18 8.97 -11.66
N THR A 170 -4.28 10.27 -11.35
CA THR A 170 -3.56 11.33 -12.08
C THR A 170 -2.11 11.45 -11.64
N THR A 171 -1.77 10.90 -10.46
CA THR A 171 -0.39 10.88 -9.99
C THR A 171 0.45 9.89 -10.81
N ASP A 172 1.75 10.16 -10.95
CA ASP A 172 2.70 9.24 -11.61
C ASP A 172 2.63 7.83 -11.01
N THR A 173 2.29 7.70 -9.72
CA THR A 173 2.20 6.38 -9.09
C THR A 173 0.89 5.66 -9.38
N GLY A 174 -0.25 6.36 -9.35
CA GLY A 174 -1.52 5.77 -9.78
C GLY A 174 -1.48 5.35 -11.26
N ILE A 175 -0.82 6.15 -12.12
CA ILE A 175 -0.56 5.80 -13.52
C ILE A 175 0.32 4.55 -13.61
N ARG A 176 1.46 4.51 -12.91
CA ARG A 176 2.36 3.33 -12.91
C ARG A 176 1.67 2.08 -12.38
N LEU A 177 0.76 2.22 -11.42
CA LEU A 177 -0.03 1.12 -10.91
C LEU A 177 -0.97 0.58 -11.97
N LEU A 178 -1.71 1.46 -12.64
CA LEU A 178 -2.60 1.10 -13.73
C LEU A 178 -1.80 0.47 -14.89
N GLU A 179 -0.64 1.02 -15.23
CA GLU A 179 0.29 0.42 -16.20
C GLU A 179 0.66 -1.00 -15.83
N SER A 180 1.00 -1.24 -14.56
CA SER A 180 1.39 -2.56 -14.08
C SER A 180 0.20 -3.51 -14.08
N ALA A 181 -0.98 -3.06 -13.63
CA ALA A 181 -2.20 -3.86 -13.62
C ALA A 181 -2.59 -4.31 -15.04
N CYS A 182 -2.50 -3.40 -16.00
CA CYS A 182 -2.74 -3.71 -17.40
C CYS A 182 -1.66 -4.63 -17.98
N GLY A 183 -0.37 -4.37 -17.72
CA GLY A 183 0.72 -5.23 -18.21
C GLY A 183 0.60 -6.67 -17.71
N GLU A 184 0.16 -6.84 -16.46
CA GLU A 184 -0.04 -8.14 -15.81
C GLU A 184 -1.42 -8.76 -16.04
N ARG A 185 -2.25 -8.18 -16.95
CA ARG A 185 -3.56 -8.73 -17.33
C ARG A 185 -4.54 -8.86 -16.14
N ARG A 186 -4.39 -8.04 -15.09
CA ARG A 186 -5.22 -8.11 -13.88
C ARG A 186 -6.49 -7.26 -14.05
N VAL A 187 -7.46 -7.80 -14.77
CA VAL A 187 -8.75 -7.14 -15.09
C VAL A 187 -9.44 -6.59 -13.85
N ASP A 188 -9.54 -7.36 -12.77
CA ASP A 188 -10.22 -6.92 -11.53
C ASP A 188 -9.55 -5.71 -10.89
N MET A 189 -8.22 -5.65 -10.96
CA MET A 189 -7.44 -4.54 -10.45
C MET A 189 -7.63 -3.29 -11.31
N VAL A 190 -7.63 -3.44 -12.64
CA VAL A 190 -7.96 -2.35 -13.56
C VAL A 190 -9.37 -1.83 -13.27
N ARG A 191 -10.34 -2.73 -13.09
CA ARG A 191 -11.72 -2.40 -12.75
C ARG A 191 -11.80 -1.62 -11.43
N LEU A 192 -11.12 -2.07 -10.38
CA LEU A 192 -11.10 -1.41 -9.08
C LEU A 192 -10.46 -0.01 -9.17
N LEU A 193 -9.34 0.11 -9.90
CA LEU A 193 -8.69 1.40 -10.13
C LEU A 193 -9.62 2.35 -10.89
N LEU A 194 -10.18 1.94 -12.01
CA LEU A 194 -11.06 2.80 -12.80
C LEU A 194 -12.36 3.15 -12.08
N ALA A 195 -12.93 2.22 -11.31
CA ALA A 195 -14.12 2.50 -10.49
C ALA A 195 -13.88 3.61 -9.47
N SER A 196 -12.63 3.79 -9.04
CA SER A 196 -12.24 4.81 -8.08
C SER A 196 -11.96 6.18 -8.70
N ALA A 197 -11.56 6.24 -9.97
CA ALA A 197 -11.12 7.46 -10.64
C ALA A 197 -12.23 8.18 -11.42
N ARG A 198 -13.50 7.91 -11.09
CA ARG A 198 -14.74 8.26 -11.81
C ARG A 198 -14.89 9.68 -12.38
N ALA A 199 -13.98 10.63 -12.11
CA ALA A 199 -14.02 11.99 -12.67
C ALA A 199 -12.67 12.55 -13.17
N GLY A 200 -11.53 11.90 -12.91
CA GLY A 200 -10.21 12.55 -13.04
C GLY A 200 -9.38 12.13 -14.25
N LEU A 201 -9.55 10.91 -14.74
CA LEU A 201 -8.64 10.33 -15.74
C LEU A 201 -9.01 10.76 -17.17
N LYS A 202 -8.62 11.98 -17.55
CA LYS A 202 -8.91 12.50 -18.91
C LYS A 202 -8.10 11.81 -19.98
N GLU A 203 -6.80 11.60 -19.75
CA GLU A 203 -5.89 10.99 -20.72
C GLU A 203 -4.94 10.01 -20.02
N LEU A 204 -4.63 8.92 -20.72
CA LEU A 204 -3.56 8.01 -20.31
C LEU A 204 -2.28 8.29 -21.10
N PRO A 205 -1.09 8.10 -20.50
CA PRO A 205 0.15 8.17 -21.24
C PRO A 205 0.12 7.15 -22.39
N PRO A 206 0.57 7.52 -23.60
CA PRO A 206 0.62 6.60 -24.73
C PRO A 206 1.38 5.29 -24.42
N LYS A 207 2.40 5.37 -23.56
CA LYS A 207 3.18 4.22 -23.11
C LYS A 207 2.33 3.18 -22.36
N THR A 208 1.37 3.63 -21.55
CA THR A 208 0.45 2.76 -20.80
C THR A 208 -0.43 1.95 -21.74
N ILE A 209 -1.03 2.64 -22.71
CA ILE A 209 -1.90 2.08 -23.76
C ILE A 209 -1.14 1.04 -24.58
N LEU A 210 0.10 1.35 -24.95
CA LEU A 210 0.96 0.43 -25.70
C LEU A 210 1.32 -0.84 -24.91
N LYS A 211 1.56 -0.73 -23.60
CA LYS A 211 1.78 -1.92 -22.77
C LYS A 211 0.55 -2.83 -22.77
N VAL A 212 -0.66 -2.27 -22.66
CA VAL A 212 -1.90 -3.06 -22.70
C VAL A 212 -1.99 -3.85 -24.00
N PHE A 213 -1.81 -3.20 -25.14
CA PHE A 213 -1.90 -3.86 -26.46
C PHE A 213 -0.82 -4.92 -26.70
N THR A 214 0.40 -4.71 -26.19
CA THR A 214 1.54 -5.58 -26.50
C THR A 214 1.67 -6.77 -25.55
N GLN A 215 1.19 -6.64 -24.31
CA GLN A 215 1.41 -7.64 -23.26
C GLN A 215 0.17 -8.50 -22.97
N CYS A 216 -1.03 -8.07 -23.35
CA CYS A 216 -2.27 -8.81 -23.08
C CYS A 216 -2.71 -9.75 -24.22
N ASP A 217 -3.47 -10.79 -23.86
CA ASP A 217 -4.19 -11.59 -24.85
C ASP A 217 -5.38 -10.80 -25.40
N GLU A 218 -5.78 -11.08 -26.64
CA GLU A 218 -6.79 -10.31 -27.37
C GLU A 218 -8.10 -10.11 -26.58
N ALA A 219 -8.61 -11.15 -25.91
CA ALA A 219 -9.83 -11.07 -25.11
C ALA A 219 -9.67 -10.11 -23.91
N VAL A 220 -8.57 -10.23 -23.17
CA VAL A 220 -8.26 -9.38 -22.00
C VAL A 220 -8.00 -7.94 -22.44
N THR A 221 -7.30 -7.76 -23.56
CA THR A 221 -7.07 -6.44 -24.16
C THR A 221 -8.40 -5.78 -24.44
N VAL A 222 -9.33 -6.44 -25.14
CA VAL A 222 -10.65 -5.87 -25.43
C VAL A 222 -11.38 -5.48 -24.16
N GLU A 223 -11.40 -6.36 -23.16
CA GLU A 223 -12.08 -6.06 -21.89
C GLU A 223 -11.46 -4.84 -21.17
N ILE A 224 -10.13 -4.76 -21.07
CA ILE A 224 -9.44 -3.62 -20.48
C ILE A 224 -9.72 -2.34 -21.27
N TYR A 225 -9.72 -2.40 -22.60
CA TYR A 225 -10.04 -1.25 -23.46
C TYR A 225 -11.47 -0.75 -23.27
N ASP A 226 -12.44 -1.66 -23.26
CA ASP A 226 -13.83 -1.32 -23.05
C ASP A 226 -14.02 -0.69 -21.66
N MET A 227 -13.33 -1.20 -20.64
CA MET A 227 -13.33 -0.59 -19.29
C MET A 227 -12.74 0.83 -19.31
N LEU A 228 -11.60 1.05 -19.97
CA LEU A 228 -10.97 2.37 -20.08
C LEU A 228 -11.87 3.38 -20.79
N LEU A 229 -12.50 2.97 -21.91
CA LEU A 229 -13.43 3.81 -22.65
C LEU A 229 -14.69 4.11 -21.83
N SER A 230 -15.23 3.13 -21.11
CA SER A 230 -16.39 3.32 -20.22
C SER A 230 -16.09 4.27 -19.05
N ALA A 231 -14.82 4.34 -18.62
CA ALA A 231 -14.36 5.28 -17.61
C ALA A 231 -14.12 6.70 -18.17
N GLY A 232 -14.38 6.93 -19.47
CA GLY A 232 -14.23 8.24 -20.11
C GLY A 232 -12.80 8.62 -20.46
N VAL A 233 -11.86 7.66 -20.43
CA VAL A 233 -10.46 7.91 -20.75
C VAL A 233 -10.31 8.19 -22.23
N GLN A 234 -9.80 9.38 -22.57
CA GLN A 234 -9.48 9.72 -23.95
C GLN A 234 -8.20 8.97 -24.34
N LEU A 235 -8.32 8.17 -25.39
CA LEU A 235 -7.17 7.55 -26.03
C LEU A 235 -6.51 8.60 -26.93
N PRO A 236 -5.16 8.70 -26.93
CA PRO A 236 -4.46 9.68 -27.75
C PRO A 236 -4.78 9.49 -29.22
N HIS A 237 -4.89 10.60 -29.94
CA HIS A 237 -5.19 10.61 -31.37
C HIS A 237 -4.06 10.00 -32.22
N LEU A 238 -2.82 10.08 -31.72
CA LEU A 238 -1.64 9.62 -32.42
C LEU A 238 -0.64 8.94 -31.48
N PHE A 239 -0.14 7.76 -31.84
CA PHE A 239 1.01 7.18 -31.16
C PHE A 239 1.86 6.29 -32.09
N ARG A 240 3.18 6.34 -31.88
CA ARG A 240 4.20 5.69 -32.70
C ARG A 240 4.66 4.38 -32.04
N VAL A 241 4.49 3.25 -32.74
CA VAL A 241 4.87 1.91 -32.24
C VAL A 241 6.08 1.40 -33.02
N ARG A 242 7.20 1.11 -32.36
CA ARG A 242 8.38 0.54 -33.04
C ARG A 242 8.05 -0.84 -33.61
N ARG A 243 8.48 -1.11 -34.86
CA ARG A 243 8.23 -2.38 -35.58
C ARG A 243 8.64 -3.64 -34.80
N GLY A 244 9.64 -3.54 -33.93
CA GLY A 244 10.15 -4.66 -33.12
C GLY A 244 9.22 -5.16 -31.99
N LEU A 245 8.20 -4.39 -31.59
CA LEU A 245 7.23 -4.80 -30.56
C LEU A 245 6.06 -5.64 -31.11
N GLY A 246 6.15 -6.04 -32.38
CA GLY A 246 5.25 -7.03 -32.98
C GLY A 246 3.98 -6.39 -33.53
N ALA A 247 4.03 -6.01 -34.81
CA ALA A 247 2.84 -5.98 -35.65
C ALA A 247 2.32 -7.41 -35.86
N ARG A 248 1.76 -8.00 -34.81
CA ARG A 248 0.98 -9.22 -34.95
C ARG A 248 -0.27 -8.86 -35.77
N PRO A 249 -0.71 -9.69 -36.73
CA PRO A 249 -1.97 -9.49 -37.45
C PRO A 249 -3.17 -9.18 -36.52
N LYS A 250 -3.14 -9.78 -35.31
CA LYS A 250 -4.11 -9.54 -34.22
C LYS A 250 -4.16 -8.10 -33.71
N MET A 251 -3.04 -7.38 -33.74
CA MET A 251 -3.03 -5.97 -33.32
C MET A 251 -3.70 -5.09 -34.39
N LYS A 252 -3.54 -5.41 -35.68
CA LYS A 252 -4.23 -4.70 -36.77
C LYS A 252 -5.76 -4.84 -36.67
N SER A 253 -6.28 -6.04 -36.37
CA SER A 253 -7.73 -6.25 -36.19
C SER A 253 -8.27 -5.49 -34.97
N LEU A 254 -7.57 -5.54 -33.84
CA LEU A 254 -7.94 -4.78 -32.63
C LEU A 254 -7.94 -3.28 -32.88
N LEU A 255 -6.88 -2.73 -33.47
CA LEU A 255 -6.77 -1.30 -33.75
C LEU A 255 -7.87 -0.83 -34.68
N LYS A 256 -8.17 -1.61 -35.73
CA LYS A 256 -9.29 -1.32 -36.65
C LYS A 256 -10.63 -1.32 -35.91
N ARG A 257 -10.84 -2.24 -34.96
CA ARG A 257 -12.05 -2.30 -34.13
C ARG A 257 -12.22 -1.03 -33.27
N PHE A 258 -11.12 -0.44 -32.81
CA PHE A 258 -11.12 0.81 -32.04
C PHE A 258 -11.01 2.09 -32.89
N GLY A 259 -11.15 1.99 -34.22
CA GLY A 259 -11.12 3.13 -35.13
C GLY A 259 -9.72 3.68 -35.42
N TYR A 260 -8.66 2.94 -35.11
CA TYR A 260 -7.29 3.30 -35.45
C TYR A 260 -6.91 2.76 -36.83
N SER A 261 -6.43 3.65 -37.70
CA SER A 261 -5.70 3.28 -38.92
C SER A 261 -4.21 3.18 -38.61
N MET A 262 -3.56 2.19 -39.22
CA MET A 262 -2.12 1.97 -39.08
C MET A 262 -1.44 2.51 -40.33
N ILE A 263 -0.62 3.55 -40.17
CA ILE A 263 0.19 4.13 -41.22
C ILE A 263 1.59 3.51 -41.09
N ASP A 264 2.01 2.79 -42.12
CA ASP A 264 3.34 2.18 -42.17
C ASP A 264 4.41 3.27 -42.37
N ASP A 265 5.30 3.41 -41.40
CA ASP A 265 6.51 4.25 -41.46
C ASP A 265 7.75 3.33 -41.43
N THR A 266 8.90 3.76 -41.94
CA THR A 266 10.06 2.89 -42.21
C THR A 266 10.53 2.11 -40.98
N ASP A 267 10.45 2.73 -39.80
CA ASP A 267 10.91 2.14 -38.53
C ASP A 267 9.79 1.93 -37.49
N SER A 268 8.56 2.33 -37.81
CA SER A 268 7.45 2.33 -36.85
C SER A 268 6.08 2.29 -37.50
N PHE A 269 5.04 2.10 -36.70
CA PHE A 269 3.65 2.28 -37.10
C PHE A 269 3.12 3.54 -36.43
N LEU A 270 2.58 4.46 -37.23
CA LEU A 270 1.79 5.57 -36.71
C LEU A 270 0.34 5.11 -36.62
N LEU A 271 -0.21 5.13 -35.41
CA LEU A 271 -1.62 4.83 -35.18
C LEU A 271 -2.38 6.14 -35.15
N HIS A 272 -3.29 6.33 -36.10
CA HIS A 272 -4.12 7.52 -36.21
C HIS A 272 -5.58 7.14 -35.93
N LYS A 273 -6.20 7.79 -34.95
CA LYS A 273 -7.64 7.61 -34.70
C LYS A 273 -8.42 8.36 -35.77
N ALA A 274 -9.17 7.63 -36.59
CA ALA A 274 -10.04 8.21 -37.62
C ALA A 274 -11.18 9.04 -37.01
#